data_AF-A0A1Y2FXS3-F1
#
_entry.id   AF-A0A1Y2FXS3-F1
#
_cell.length_a   1.000
_cell.length_b   1.000
_cell.length_c   1.000
_cell.angle_alpha   90.00
_cell.angle_beta   90.00
_cell.angle_gamma   90.00
#
_symmetry.space_group_name_H-M   'P 1'
#
loop_
_entity.id
_entity.type
_entity.pdbx_description
1 polymer ?
#
loop_
_entity_poly.entity_id
_entity_poly.type
_entity_poly.pdbx_seq_one_letter_code
_entity_poly.pdbx_strand_id
1 'polypeptide(L)'
;MGVKVERYNVTASDPRLNFIRGPGKAALLHLPSTLSLAPRCYTRLQPESDLERVCTATTLRLLVGHCAATKRSVMISFDVSQNSIESFPSHVDYLRNGRSNVTIEFISVLISTDLDILPVIDAYLPALGSPYKVTFTIKAIRDDKAMALTLERSDGTLTLYYPSPEVPAFQLFGSDSSSFGPVHRLMCVLEEGQDKGAPECHYDGIKMVDRQAGGGLIRFPGLQKEAKALVADSARGKRVPGLEAAQVLIRGPLHCSVCAKGEEEGLRRCSGCGQVQYCGEKHQIEAWPLHKDLCKLNRKRKGA
;
A
#
# COMPACT_ATOMS: atom_id res chain seq x y z
N MET A 1 -1.73 28.32 5.96
CA MET A 1 -1.72 28.05 4.50
C MET A 1 -2.49 26.76 4.27
N GLY A 2 -3.15 26.65 3.13
CA GLY A 2 -3.86 25.43 2.75
C GLY A 2 -2.95 24.35 2.16
N VAL A 3 -3.54 23.23 1.75
CA VAL A 3 -2.94 22.22 0.87
C VAL A 3 -2.56 22.89 -0.45
N LYS A 4 -1.27 22.90 -0.75
CA LYS A 4 -0.72 23.39 -2.03
C LYS A 4 -0.84 22.28 -3.06
N VAL A 5 -1.38 22.58 -4.24
CA VAL A 5 -1.50 21.59 -5.33
C VAL A 5 -0.47 21.89 -6.40
N GLU A 6 0.39 20.92 -6.70
CA GLU A 6 1.40 21.00 -7.75
C GLU A 6 1.13 19.97 -8.84
N ARG A 7 1.57 20.29 -10.06
CA ARG A 7 1.44 19.40 -11.23
C ARG A 7 2.81 19.15 -11.80
N TYR A 8 3.15 17.88 -11.99
CA TYR A 8 4.48 17.46 -12.40
C TYR A 8 4.40 16.51 -13.59
N ASN A 9 4.98 16.91 -14.73
CA ASN A 9 5.06 16.06 -15.92
C ASN A 9 6.33 15.19 -15.86
N VAL A 10 6.14 13.87 -15.81
CA VAL A 10 7.22 12.89 -15.79
C VAL A 10 7.74 12.68 -17.20
N THR A 11 8.97 13.13 -17.48
CA THR A 11 9.63 12.99 -18.78
C THR A 11 10.66 11.87 -18.77
N ALA A 12 11.11 11.44 -19.96
CA ALA A 12 12.18 10.44 -20.06
C ALA A 12 13.52 10.91 -19.46
N SER A 13 13.68 12.22 -19.25
CA SER A 13 14.86 12.82 -18.61
C SER A 13 14.74 12.94 -17.08
N ASP A 14 13.62 12.54 -16.48
CA ASP A 14 13.45 12.61 -15.03
C ASP A 14 14.47 11.69 -14.33
N PRO A 15 15.36 12.24 -13.48
CA PRO A 15 16.43 11.46 -12.85
C PRO A 15 15.92 10.42 -11.85
N ARG A 16 14.65 10.51 -11.44
CA ARG A 16 14.00 9.54 -10.55
C ARG A 16 13.41 8.36 -11.33
N LEU A 17 13.35 8.45 -12.65
CA LEU A 17 12.72 7.47 -13.50
C LEU A 17 13.71 6.35 -13.86
N ASN A 18 13.31 5.10 -13.60
CA ASN A 18 14.04 3.91 -13.98
C ASN A 18 13.22 3.09 -14.97
N PHE A 19 13.80 2.77 -16.12
CA PHE A 19 13.17 1.91 -17.11
C PHE A 19 13.45 0.44 -16.81
N ILE A 20 12.41 -0.36 -16.60
CA ILE A 20 12.57 -1.81 -16.48
C ILE A 20 12.86 -2.36 -17.88
N ARG A 21 14.02 -3.00 -18.09
CA ARG A 21 14.39 -3.57 -19.39
C ARG A 21 13.32 -4.57 -19.88
N GLY A 22 12.75 -4.29 -21.05
CA GLY A 22 11.81 -5.16 -21.77
C GLY A 22 10.75 -4.35 -22.54
N PRO A 23 10.32 -4.80 -23.73
CA PRO A 23 9.29 -4.12 -24.50
C PRO A 23 7.97 -4.04 -23.71
N GLY A 24 7.35 -2.87 -23.69
CA GLY A 24 6.05 -2.62 -23.06
C GLY A 24 6.06 -2.53 -21.53
N LYS A 25 7.23 -2.48 -20.87
CA LYS A 25 7.28 -2.34 -19.40
C LYS A 25 7.12 -0.88 -18.98
N ALA A 26 6.29 -0.66 -17.96
CA ALA A 26 6.11 0.65 -17.35
C ALA A 26 7.41 1.15 -16.72
N ALA A 27 7.64 2.47 -16.79
CA ALA A 27 8.73 3.09 -16.08
C ALA A 27 8.43 3.13 -14.56
N LEU A 28 9.47 3.08 -13.73
CA LEU A 28 9.35 3.19 -12.28
C LEU A 28 9.83 4.57 -11.84
N LEU A 29 8.96 5.38 -11.25
CA LEU A 29 9.32 6.65 -10.66
C LEU A 29 9.69 6.44 -9.19
N HIS A 30 10.98 6.46 -8.89
CA HIS A 30 11.50 6.21 -7.55
C HIS A 30 11.41 7.47 -6.68
N LEU A 31 10.69 7.38 -5.57
CA LEU A 31 10.53 8.48 -4.63
C LEU A 31 11.20 8.12 -3.29
N PRO A 32 12.35 8.75 -2.95
CA PRO A 32 12.98 8.53 -1.66
C PRO A 32 12.09 9.00 -0.51
N SER A 33 12.27 8.44 0.69
CA SER A 33 11.55 8.79 1.92
C SER A 33 10.02 8.81 1.78
N THR A 34 9.48 7.93 0.93
CA THR A 34 8.07 7.92 0.56
C THR A 34 7.38 6.61 0.95
N LEU A 35 6.22 6.71 1.59
CA LEU A 35 5.31 5.61 1.91
C LEU A 35 4.38 5.33 0.73
N SER A 36 4.31 4.10 0.21
CA SER A 36 3.32 3.72 -0.79
C SER A 36 2.01 3.30 -0.09
N LEU A 37 0.98 4.12 -0.19
CA LEU A 37 -0.35 3.78 0.32
C LEU A 37 -0.98 2.68 -0.54
N ALA A 38 -1.44 1.61 0.10
CA ALA A 38 -2.20 0.56 -0.57
C ALA A 38 -3.68 0.97 -0.71
N PRO A 39 -4.42 0.37 -1.66
CA PRO A 39 -5.87 0.55 -1.75
C PRO A 39 -6.55 0.31 -0.40
N ARG A 40 -7.60 1.11 -0.11
CA ARG A 40 -8.42 1.01 1.11
C ARG A 40 -7.68 1.28 2.42
N CYS A 41 -6.44 1.74 2.36
CA CYS A 41 -5.70 2.15 3.55
C CYS A 41 -5.83 3.65 3.78
N TYR A 42 -5.50 4.07 5.00
CA TYR A 42 -5.17 5.46 5.28
C TYR A 42 -3.81 5.56 5.97
N THR A 43 -3.24 6.76 5.95
CA THR A 43 -1.97 7.02 6.62
C THR A 43 -2.00 8.37 7.30
N ARG A 44 -1.34 8.44 8.45
CA ARG A 44 -1.19 9.62 9.29
C ARG A 44 0.28 9.98 9.34
N LEU A 45 0.66 11.01 8.59
CA LEU A 45 2.03 11.48 8.56
C LEU A 45 2.32 12.38 9.76
N GLN A 46 2.93 11.82 10.80
CA GLN A 46 3.30 12.56 12.00
C GLN A 46 4.53 13.43 11.77
N PRO A 47 4.62 14.65 12.37
CA PRO A 47 5.80 15.52 12.28
C PRO A 47 7.12 14.87 12.72
N GLU A 48 7.07 13.72 13.39
CA GLU A 48 8.21 12.92 13.83
C GLU A 48 8.57 11.74 12.90
N SER A 49 7.74 11.44 11.90
CA SER A 49 7.96 10.39 10.89
C SER A 49 9.31 10.54 10.16
N ASP A 50 9.99 9.41 9.93
CA ASP A 50 11.18 9.29 9.08
C ASP A 50 10.84 9.40 7.58
N LEU A 51 9.60 9.12 7.22
CA LEU A 51 9.06 9.34 5.88
C LEU A 51 8.61 10.79 5.71
N GLU A 52 9.03 11.37 4.59
CA GLU A 52 8.71 12.74 4.17
C GLU A 52 7.37 12.78 3.42
N ARG A 53 7.06 11.73 2.66
CA ARG A 53 5.91 11.72 1.75
C ARG A 53 5.08 10.45 1.86
N VAL A 54 3.84 10.55 1.41
CA VAL A 54 3.01 9.40 1.02
C VAL A 54 2.76 9.49 -0.46
N CYS A 55 2.76 8.37 -1.17
CA CYS A 55 2.41 8.28 -2.56
C CYS A 55 1.36 7.19 -2.83
N THR A 56 0.58 7.38 -3.89
CA THR A 56 -0.39 6.39 -4.34
C THR A 56 -0.74 6.63 -5.82
N ALA A 57 -1.24 5.60 -6.48
CA ALA A 57 -1.88 5.74 -7.78
C ALA A 57 -3.19 6.54 -7.64
N THR A 58 -3.53 7.32 -8.67
CA THR A 58 -4.78 8.09 -8.75
C THR A 58 -5.99 7.23 -9.11
N THR A 59 -5.80 5.95 -9.42
CA THR A 59 -6.89 4.98 -9.66
C THR A 59 -7.77 4.73 -8.44
N LEU A 60 -7.41 5.31 -7.29
CA LEU A 60 -8.13 5.24 -6.04
C LEU A 60 -8.85 6.57 -5.79
N ARG A 61 -10.02 6.52 -5.17
CA ARG A 61 -10.65 7.72 -4.60
C ARG A 61 -9.83 8.14 -3.40
N LEU A 62 -9.42 9.40 -3.35
CA LEU A 62 -8.52 9.87 -2.32
C LEU A 62 -9.07 11.13 -1.67
N LEU A 63 -9.11 11.13 -0.34
CA LEU A 63 -9.28 12.34 0.45
C LEU A 63 -7.97 12.64 1.15
N VAL A 64 -7.50 13.86 0.98
CA VAL A 64 -6.30 14.37 1.62
C VAL A 64 -6.73 15.42 2.63
N GLY A 65 -6.47 15.19 3.91
CA GLY A 65 -6.70 16.17 4.96
C GLY A 65 -5.38 16.76 5.45
N HIS A 66 -5.30 18.07 5.61
CA HIS A 66 -4.12 18.73 6.17
C HIS A 66 -4.51 19.82 7.16
N CYS A 67 -3.76 19.92 8.26
CA CYS A 67 -3.85 21.02 9.20
C CYS A 67 -2.51 21.73 9.31
N ALA A 68 -2.40 22.91 8.70
CA ALA A 68 -1.15 23.68 8.69
C ALA A 68 -0.70 24.12 10.08
N ALA A 69 -1.62 24.30 11.03
CA ALA A 69 -1.28 24.68 12.40
C ALA A 69 -0.49 23.56 13.11
N THR A 70 -0.80 22.30 12.82
CA THR A 70 -0.18 21.12 13.46
C THR A 70 0.84 20.41 12.57
N LYS A 71 0.92 20.80 11.28
CA LYS A 71 1.73 20.13 10.25
C LYS A 71 1.41 18.64 10.14
N ARG A 72 0.14 18.29 10.32
CA ARG A 72 -0.34 16.91 10.21
C ARG A 72 -1.13 16.74 8.93
N SER A 73 -0.85 15.63 8.26
CA SER A 73 -1.50 15.22 7.03
C SER A 73 -2.09 13.83 7.20
N VAL A 74 -3.27 13.61 6.63
CA VAL A 74 -3.88 12.31 6.45
C VAL A 74 -4.18 12.11 4.97
N MET A 75 -3.90 10.91 4.45
CA MET A 75 -4.36 10.49 3.14
C MET A 75 -5.21 9.25 3.33
N ILE A 76 -6.44 9.28 2.82
CA ILE A 76 -7.44 8.25 3.00
C ILE A 76 -7.87 7.77 1.62
N SER A 77 -7.65 6.50 1.32
CA SER A 77 -8.21 5.85 0.14
C SER A 77 -9.65 5.44 0.41
N PHE A 78 -10.60 5.96 -0.36
CA PHE A 78 -12.01 5.58 -0.23
C PHE A 78 -12.37 4.44 -1.16
N ASP A 79 -13.08 3.46 -0.60
CA ASP A 79 -13.94 2.54 -1.33
C ASP A 79 -15.31 2.64 -0.66
N VAL A 80 -16.37 2.70 -1.48
CA VAL A 80 -17.78 2.84 -1.03
C VAL A 80 -18.19 1.74 -0.05
N SER A 81 -17.45 0.64 -0.03
CA SER A 81 -17.74 -0.54 0.76
C SER A 81 -17.09 -0.58 2.14
N GLN A 82 -16.01 0.17 2.42
CA GLN A 82 -15.15 -0.16 3.59
C GLN A 82 -14.58 1.02 4.41
N ASN A 83 -14.30 2.18 3.82
CA ASN A 83 -13.85 3.33 4.63
C ASN A 83 -15.06 4.14 5.08
N SER A 84 -15.66 3.69 6.20
CA SER A 84 -16.85 4.33 6.74
C SER A 84 -16.53 5.74 7.21
N ILE A 85 -17.50 6.63 7.03
CA ILE A 85 -17.50 8.00 7.56
C ILE A 85 -17.24 8.01 9.08
N GLU A 86 -17.47 6.89 9.76
CA GLU A 86 -17.27 6.70 11.20
C GLU A 86 -15.81 6.81 11.63
N SER A 87 -14.85 6.65 10.71
CA SER A 87 -13.40 6.84 10.98
C SER A 87 -13.00 8.32 11.04
N PHE A 88 -13.78 9.23 10.46
CA PHE A 88 -13.46 10.66 10.35
C PHE A 88 -13.22 11.39 11.68
N PRO A 89 -14.01 11.16 12.76
CA PRO A 89 -13.72 11.76 14.06
C PRO A 89 -12.27 11.53 14.48
N SER A 90 -11.75 10.31 14.30
CA SER A 90 -10.38 9.95 14.67
C SER A 90 -9.33 10.66 13.79
N HIS A 91 -9.63 10.89 12.52
CA HIS A 91 -8.75 11.65 11.61
C HIS A 91 -8.76 13.14 11.94
N VAL A 92 -9.92 13.72 12.23
CA VAL A 92 -10.04 15.12 12.68
C VAL A 92 -9.31 15.33 13.99
N ASP A 93 -9.47 14.41 14.95
CA ASP A 93 -8.75 14.42 16.22
C ASP A 93 -7.23 14.35 16.04
N TYR A 94 -6.78 13.49 15.13
CA TYR A 94 -5.38 13.41 14.76
C TYR A 94 -4.86 14.73 14.18
N LEU A 95 -5.56 15.29 13.19
CA LEU A 95 -5.16 16.51 12.48
C LEU A 95 -5.14 17.72 13.43
N ARG A 96 -6.10 17.84 14.34
CA ARG A 96 -6.14 18.95 15.31
C ARG A 96 -5.10 18.79 16.43
N ASN A 97 -4.68 17.57 16.74
CA ASN A 97 -3.72 17.26 17.81
C ASN A 97 -4.06 18.00 19.13
N GLY A 98 -5.31 17.91 19.58
CA GLY A 98 -5.80 18.59 20.79
C GLY A 98 -6.08 20.09 20.66
N ARG A 99 -5.73 20.75 19.54
CA ARG A 99 -5.95 22.18 19.36
C ARG A 99 -7.40 22.52 19.00
N SER A 100 -7.85 23.70 19.41
CA SER A 100 -9.11 24.33 19.01
C SER A 100 -8.83 25.55 18.12
N ASN A 101 -9.87 26.06 17.43
CA ASN A 101 -9.75 27.21 16.51
C ASN A 101 -8.73 26.97 15.37
N VAL A 102 -8.63 25.73 14.90
CA VAL A 102 -7.75 25.38 13.77
C VAL A 102 -8.58 25.24 12.50
N THR A 103 -7.95 25.54 11.36
CA THR A 103 -8.50 25.25 10.04
C THR A 103 -7.91 23.93 9.55
N ILE A 104 -8.78 23.02 9.09
CA ILE A 104 -8.41 21.78 8.42
C ILE A 104 -8.91 21.86 6.99
N GLU A 105 -8.03 21.62 6.03
CA GLU A 105 -8.40 21.55 4.62
C GLU A 105 -8.45 20.11 4.16
N PHE A 106 -9.54 19.75 3.49
CA PHE A 106 -9.72 18.49 2.80
C PHE A 106 -9.72 18.71 1.28
N ILE A 107 -8.95 17.92 0.56
CA ILE A 107 -8.97 17.83 -0.90
C ILE A 107 -9.42 16.43 -1.29
N SER A 108 -10.53 16.35 -2.03
CA SER A 108 -10.95 15.13 -2.70
C SER A 108 -10.37 15.10 -4.12
N VAL A 109 -9.58 14.07 -4.41
CA VAL A 109 -9.06 13.81 -5.76
C VAL A 109 -9.96 12.77 -6.41
N LEU A 110 -10.68 13.20 -7.44
CA LEU A 110 -11.72 12.46 -8.14
C LEU A 110 -11.29 12.11 -9.55
N ILE A 111 -11.58 10.88 -9.96
CA ILE A 111 -11.55 10.48 -11.37
C ILE A 111 -12.91 10.83 -12.00
N SER A 112 -12.95 11.09 -13.30
CA SER A 112 -14.16 11.55 -14.02
C SER A 112 -15.38 10.63 -13.87
N THR A 113 -15.18 9.35 -13.58
CA THR A 113 -16.25 8.34 -13.41
C THR A 113 -16.71 8.16 -11.97
N ASP A 114 -16.12 8.89 -11.00
CA ASP A 114 -16.43 8.69 -9.59
C ASP A 114 -17.68 9.44 -9.12
N LEU A 115 -18.42 8.77 -8.24
CA LEU A 115 -19.49 9.39 -7.46
C LEU A 115 -18.86 10.46 -6.56
N ASP A 116 -19.36 11.68 -6.66
CA ASP A 116 -18.88 12.77 -5.82
C ASP A 116 -19.34 12.55 -4.38
N ILE A 117 -18.41 12.15 -3.49
CA ILE A 117 -18.68 11.97 -2.06
C ILE A 117 -18.64 13.29 -1.29
N LEU A 118 -18.24 14.39 -1.93
CA LEU A 118 -18.08 15.68 -1.26
C LEU A 118 -19.35 16.19 -0.61
N PRO A 119 -20.57 16.07 -1.20
CA PRO A 119 -21.79 16.52 -0.53
C PRO A 119 -22.03 15.81 0.80
N VAL A 120 -21.68 14.52 0.88
CA VAL A 120 -21.82 13.73 2.11
C VAL A 120 -20.81 14.18 3.16
N ILE A 121 -19.56 14.40 2.76
CA ILE A 121 -18.49 14.88 3.65
C ILE A 121 -18.78 16.31 4.12
N ASP A 122 -19.23 17.20 3.24
CA ASP A 122 -19.54 18.59 3.53
C ASP A 122 -20.69 18.73 4.54
N ALA A 123 -21.69 17.87 4.45
CA ALA A 123 -22.76 17.80 5.44
C ALA A 123 -22.29 17.29 6.82
N TYR A 124 -21.28 16.41 6.84
CA TYR A 124 -20.84 15.72 8.06
C TYR A 124 -19.75 16.47 8.84
N LEU A 125 -18.78 17.07 8.15
CA LEU A 125 -17.61 17.71 8.78
C LEU A 125 -17.98 18.83 9.77
N PRO A 126 -18.91 19.76 9.48
CA PRO A 126 -19.26 20.82 10.42
C PRO A 126 -19.70 20.31 11.80
N ALA A 127 -20.45 19.21 11.83
CA ALA A 127 -20.89 18.58 13.09
C ALA A 127 -19.69 18.04 13.89
N LEU A 128 -18.68 17.48 13.21
CA LEU A 128 -17.45 17.02 13.86
C LEU A 128 -16.58 18.16 14.41
N GLY A 129 -16.56 19.32 13.75
CA GLY A 129 -15.72 20.45 14.15
C GLY A 129 -16.32 21.37 15.20
N SER A 130 -17.65 21.42 15.29
CA SER A 130 -18.38 22.33 16.18
C SER A 130 -17.92 22.26 17.65
N PRO A 131 -17.74 21.08 18.27
CA PRO A 131 -17.27 20.99 19.67
C PRO A 131 -15.88 21.59 19.91
N TYR A 132 -15.07 21.71 18.86
CA TYR A 132 -13.66 22.10 18.93
C TYR A 132 -13.35 23.43 18.21
N LYS A 133 -14.37 24.12 17.69
CA LYS A 133 -14.23 25.32 16.84
C LYS A 133 -13.29 25.07 15.65
N VAL A 134 -13.35 23.88 15.07
CA VAL A 134 -12.58 23.55 13.87
C VAL A 134 -13.33 24.05 12.65
N THR A 135 -12.65 24.81 11.80
CA THR A 135 -13.19 25.24 10.50
C THR A 135 -12.68 24.30 9.42
N PHE A 136 -13.57 23.81 8.56
CA PHE A 136 -13.19 22.98 7.43
C PHE A 136 -13.22 23.78 6.13
N THR A 137 -12.31 23.45 5.22
CA THR A 137 -12.38 23.88 3.82
C THR A 137 -12.28 22.63 2.96
N ILE A 138 -13.19 22.48 2.01
CA ILE A 138 -13.25 21.31 1.14
C ILE A 138 -13.03 21.75 -0.30
N LYS A 139 -12.13 21.07 -1.00
CA LYS A 139 -11.87 21.27 -2.43
C LYS A 139 -11.99 19.96 -3.19
N ALA A 140 -12.44 20.05 -4.43
CA ALA A 140 -12.44 18.95 -5.38
C ALA A 140 -11.34 19.18 -6.42
N ILE A 141 -10.60 18.13 -6.76
CA ILE A 141 -9.77 18.09 -7.95
C ILE A 141 -10.29 16.96 -8.81
N ARG A 142 -10.81 17.29 -9.99
CA ARG A 142 -11.18 16.31 -11.02
C ARG A 142 -10.04 16.25 -12.02
N ASP A 143 -9.30 15.15 -12.03
CA ASP A 143 -8.14 14.98 -12.90
C ASP A 143 -7.98 13.52 -13.30
N ASP A 144 -8.35 13.21 -14.54
CA ASP A 144 -8.28 11.88 -15.15
C ASP A 144 -6.92 11.59 -15.80
N LYS A 145 -6.04 12.59 -15.91
CA LYS A 145 -4.74 12.46 -16.57
C LYS A 145 -3.62 12.19 -15.59
N ALA A 146 -3.76 12.64 -14.35
CA ALA A 146 -2.81 12.30 -13.30
C ALA A 146 -2.81 10.77 -13.10
N MET A 147 -1.64 10.14 -13.11
CA MET A 147 -1.48 8.69 -12.86
C MET A 147 -1.18 8.37 -11.40
N ALA A 148 -0.69 9.37 -10.69
CA ALA A 148 -0.05 9.21 -9.40
C ALA A 148 -0.11 10.52 -8.63
N LEU A 149 -0.03 10.44 -7.31
CA LEU A 149 0.11 11.61 -6.47
C LEU A 149 1.03 11.37 -5.28
N THR A 150 1.60 12.45 -4.76
CA THR A 150 2.31 12.47 -3.47
C THR A 150 1.75 13.53 -2.56
N LEU A 151 1.76 13.27 -1.26
CA LEU A 151 1.48 14.24 -0.22
C LEU A 151 2.72 14.43 0.65
N GLU A 152 3.27 15.63 0.61
CA GLU A 152 4.38 16.06 1.45
C GLU A 152 3.87 16.29 2.88
N ARG A 153 4.60 15.76 3.85
CA ARG A 153 4.24 15.88 5.26
C ARG A 153 4.41 17.30 5.77
N SER A 154 5.51 17.96 5.42
CA SER A 154 5.96 19.19 6.07
C SER A 154 5.02 20.36 5.87
N ASP A 155 4.41 20.45 4.70
CA ASP A 155 3.60 21.59 4.25
C ASP A 155 2.26 21.19 3.63
N GLY A 156 1.98 19.88 3.53
CA GLY A 156 0.78 19.38 2.90
C GLY A 156 0.77 19.56 1.39
N THR A 157 1.92 19.73 0.72
CA THR A 157 1.96 19.84 -0.74
C THR A 157 1.50 18.53 -1.39
N LEU A 158 0.43 18.62 -2.17
CA LEU A 158 -0.14 17.56 -3.00
C LEU A 158 0.38 17.69 -4.43
N THR A 159 1.31 16.83 -4.84
CA THR A 159 1.84 16.81 -6.21
C THR A 159 1.13 15.74 -7.02
N LEU A 160 0.53 16.13 -8.15
CA LEU A 160 -0.07 15.23 -9.13
C LEU A 160 0.95 14.97 -10.25
N TYR A 161 1.16 13.70 -10.59
CA TYR A 161 2.14 13.26 -11.59
C TYR A 161 1.43 12.84 -12.87
N TYR A 162 1.90 13.38 -13.98
CA TYR A 162 1.33 13.17 -15.31
C TYR A 162 2.34 12.48 -16.23
N PRO A 163 1.91 11.56 -17.09
CA PRO A 163 2.77 10.95 -18.10
C PRO A 163 3.08 11.96 -19.20
N SER A 164 4.27 11.85 -19.76
CA SER A 164 4.66 12.53 -21.01
C SER A 164 4.46 11.58 -22.20
N PRO A 165 4.47 12.08 -23.45
CA PRO A 165 4.46 11.21 -24.62
C PRO A 165 5.61 10.18 -24.63
N GLU A 166 6.77 10.53 -24.09
CA GLU A 166 7.94 9.64 -24.01
C GLU A 166 7.83 8.62 -22.86
N VAL A 167 7.01 8.92 -21.85
CA VAL A 167 6.76 8.06 -20.68
C VAL A 167 5.25 7.90 -20.53
N PRO A 168 4.59 7.13 -21.44
CA PRO A 168 3.13 7.06 -21.50
C PRO A 168 2.51 6.38 -20.28
N ALA A 169 3.31 5.62 -19.51
CA ALA A 169 2.90 5.03 -18.26
C ALA A 169 4.08 4.88 -17.30
N PHE A 170 3.84 5.12 -16.02
CA PHE A 170 4.79 4.82 -14.95
C PHE A 170 4.07 4.34 -13.68
N GLN A 171 4.82 3.68 -12.81
CA GLN A 171 4.38 3.33 -11.46
C GLN A 171 5.23 4.07 -10.44
N LEU A 172 4.60 4.53 -9.36
CA LEU A 172 5.33 5.08 -8.23
C LEU A 172 5.99 3.94 -7.44
N PHE A 173 7.24 4.16 -7.08
CA PHE A 173 7.98 3.26 -6.22
C PHE A 173 8.47 4.03 -4.98
N GLY A 174 7.80 3.81 -3.85
CA GLY A 174 8.21 4.33 -2.55
C GLY A 174 9.43 3.60 -2.01
N SER A 175 10.13 4.25 -1.07
CA SER A 175 11.29 3.64 -0.38
C SER A 175 10.88 2.50 0.55
N ASP A 176 9.60 2.44 0.88
CA ASP A 176 9.02 1.52 1.84
C ASP A 176 8.54 0.20 1.22
N SER A 177 9.03 -0.20 0.04
CA SER A 177 8.60 -1.41 -0.68
C SER A 177 8.58 -2.72 0.16
N SER A 178 9.17 -2.72 1.35
CA SER A 178 9.08 -3.77 2.39
C SER A 178 7.83 -3.72 3.29
N SER A 179 7.11 -2.61 3.39
CA SER A 179 6.10 -2.33 4.44
C SER A 179 4.67 -2.64 3.98
N PHE A 180 4.34 -2.34 2.72
CA PHE A 180 3.10 -2.74 2.04
C PHE A 180 3.40 -3.65 0.83
N GLY A 181 4.33 -4.59 1.02
CA GLY A 181 4.76 -5.52 -0.03
C GLY A 181 3.61 -6.39 -0.58
N PRO A 182 3.86 -7.18 -1.64
CA PRO A 182 2.84 -8.05 -2.26
C PRO A 182 2.11 -8.95 -1.26
N VAL A 183 2.79 -9.39 -0.19
CA VAL A 183 2.19 -10.16 0.90
C VAL A 183 1.16 -9.36 1.68
N HIS A 184 1.45 -8.11 2.03
CA HIS A 184 0.49 -7.28 2.76
C HIS A 184 -0.72 -6.92 1.89
N ARG A 185 -0.49 -6.56 0.61
CA ARG A 185 -1.58 -6.36 -0.37
C ARG A 185 -2.46 -7.60 -0.49
N LEU A 186 -1.82 -8.78 -0.48
CA LEU A 186 -2.55 -10.04 -0.49
C LEU A 186 -3.36 -10.25 0.80
N MET A 187 -2.82 -9.90 1.97
CA MET A 187 -3.58 -10.02 3.23
C MET A 187 -4.85 -9.17 3.18
N CYS A 188 -4.74 -7.91 2.72
CA CYS A 188 -5.91 -7.05 2.54
C CYS A 188 -6.96 -7.70 1.62
N VAL A 189 -6.53 -8.37 0.55
CA VAL A 189 -7.43 -9.08 -0.39
C VAL A 189 -8.06 -10.34 0.24
N LEU A 190 -7.30 -11.11 1.02
CA LEU A 190 -7.81 -12.34 1.64
C LEU A 190 -8.82 -12.06 2.77
N GLU A 191 -8.73 -10.90 3.41
CA GLU A 191 -9.68 -10.46 4.45
C GLU A 191 -10.98 -9.88 3.85
N GLU A 192 -11.05 -9.60 2.54
CA GLU A 192 -12.25 -9.15 1.83
C GLU A 192 -13.43 -10.12 1.92
N GLY A 193 -13.18 -11.39 2.24
CA GLY A 193 -14.19 -12.43 2.37
C GLY A 193 -14.87 -12.51 3.74
N GLN A 194 -14.46 -11.69 4.72
CA GLN A 194 -15.05 -11.70 6.05
C GLN A 194 -15.95 -10.47 6.26
N ASP A 195 -17.25 -10.68 6.53
CA ASP A 195 -18.26 -9.67 6.89
C ASP A 195 -17.92 -8.84 8.16
N LYS A 196 -16.73 -9.03 8.73
CA LYS A 196 -16.25 -8.34 9.92
C LYS A 196 -15.23 -7.31 9.46
N GLY A 197 -15.68 -6.06 9.37
CA GLY A 197 -14.95 -4.86 8.93
C GLY A 197 -13.45 -5.05 8.71
N ALA A 198 -13.01 -4.88 7.46
CA ALA A 198 -11.63 -5.01 7.04
C ALA A 198 -10.68 -4.26 8.00
N PRO A 199 -9.52 -4.82 8.36
CA PRO A 199 -8.61 -4.13 9.25
C PRO A 199 -8.14 -2.84 8.59
N GLU A 200 -8.42 -1.74 9.28
CA GLU A 200 -7.85 -0.44 8.96
C GLU A 200 -6.31 -0.54 9.05
N CYS A 201 -5.63 -0.60 7.90
CA CYS A 201 -4.18 -0.51 7.93
C CYS A 201 -3.80 0.94 8.20
N HIS A 202 -3.22 1.14 9.39
CA HIS A 202 -2.84 2.45 9.91
C HIS A 202 -1.32 2.55 10.01
N TYR A 203 -0.75 3.52 9.29
CA TYR A 203 0.62 3.97 9.52
C TYR A 203 0.60 5.30 10.28
N ASP A 204 1.17 5.32 11.48
CA ASP A 204 1.25 6.50 12.34
C ASP A 204 2.62 7.20 12.30
N GLY A 205 3.58 6.71 11.52
CA GLY A 205 4.90 7.32 11.40
C GLY A 205 5.81 7.21 12.62
N ILE A 206 5.36 6.60 13.73
CA ILE A 206 6.18 6.48 14.96
C ILE A 206 6.64 5.03 15.19
N LYS A 207 5.89 4.04 14.70
CA LYS A 207 6.33 2.65 14.78
C LYS A 207 6.95 2.19 13.47
N MET A 208 8.28 2.14 13.45
CA MET A 208 8.96 1.01 12.80
C MET A 208 8.46 -0.27 13.49
N VAL A 209 7.34 -0.84 13.07
CA VAL A 209 7.04 -2.23 13.43
C VAL A 209 8.13 -3.07 12.75
N ASP A 210 9.18 -3.38 13.50
CA ASP A 210 10.17 -4.43 13.25
C ASP A 210 10.81 -4.49 11.85
N ARG A 211 11.37 -3.37 11.34
CA ARG A 211 12.17 -3.41 10.09
C ARG A 211 13.46 -4.25 10.17
N GLN A 212 13.95 -4.59 11.38
CA GLN A 212 15.19 -5.37 11.55
C GLN A 212 14.97 -6.81 12.04
N ALA A 213 13.74 -7.25 12.32
CA ALA A 213 13.47 -8.58 12.84
C ALA A 213 12.51 -9.40 11.94
N GLY A 214 13.03 -9.87 10.80
CA GLY A 214 12.45 -10.96 10.00
C GLY A 214 11.77 -10.50 8.70
N GLY A 215 12.14 -10.97 7.51
CA GLY A 215 12.56 -12.34 7.21
C GLY A 215 11.47 -13.39 7.53
N GLY A 216 10.40 -13.01 8.23
CA GLY A 216 9.46 -13.96 8.82
C GLY A 216 8.10 -13.32 9.03
N LEU A 217 7.13 -13.96 8.42
CA LEU A 217 5.68 -13.90 8.63
C LEU A 217 5.27 -13.92 10.13
N ILE A 218 5.47 -12.85 10.90
CA ILE A 218 5.00 -12.72 12.30
C ILE A 218 4.67 -11.22 12.53
N ARG A 219 3.57 -10.75 13.15
CA ARG A 219 2.74 -11.21 14.27
C ARG A 219 1.30 -10.70 14.15
N PHE A 220 0.41 -11.55 13.68
CA PHE A 220 -1.02 -11.44 13.93
C PHE A 220 -1.48 -12.83 14.40
N PRO A 221 -1.61 -13.07 15.73
CA PRO A 221 -1.90 -14.40 16.26
C PRO A 221 -3.21 -15.01 15.72
N GLY A 222 -4.21 -14.17 15.46
CA GLY A 222 -5.45 -14.55 14.76
C GLY A 222 -5.20 -14.93 13.30
N LEU A 223 -4.49 -14.10 12.55
CA LEU A 223 -4.18 -14.39 11.14
C LEU A 223 -3.23 -15.56 10.94
N GLN A 224 -2.32 -15.88 11.87
CA GLN A 224 -1.54 -17.12 11.75
C GLN A 224 -2.46 -18.34 11.82
N LYS A 225 -3.49 -18.29 12.67
CA LYS A 225 -4.49 -19.37 12.75
C LYS A 225 -5.35 -19.41 11.49
N GLU A 226 -5.74 -18.27 10.95
CA GLU A 226 -6.59 -18.19 9.75
C GLU A 226 -5.83 -18.50 8.46
N ALA A 227 -4.62 -17.97 8.27
CA ALA A 227 -3.74 -18.38 7.17
C ALA A 227 -3.40 -19.87 7.26
N LYS A 228 -3.13 -20.42 8.46
CA LYS A 228 -2.97 -21.87 8.65
C LYS A 228 -4.27 -22.63 8.34
N ALA A 229 -5.43 -22.09 8.67
CA ALA A 229 -6.73 -22.70 8.36
C ALA A 229 -7.02 -22.69 6.86
N LEU A 230 -6.76 -21.58 6.16
CA LEU A 230 -6.89 -21.44 4.70
C LEU A 230 -5.91 -22.36 3.97
N VAL A 231 -4.67 -22.45 4.44
CA VAL A 231 -3.67 -23.41 3.93
C VAL A 231 -4.13 -24.85 4.21
N ALA A 232 -4.72 -25.13 5.37
CA ALA A 232 -5.26 -26.45 5.70
C ALA A 232 -6.51 -26.81 4.88
N ASP A 233 -7.39 -25.85 4.57
CA ASP A 233 -8.54 -26.05 3.70
C ASP A 233 -8.13 -26.27 2.25
N SER A 234 -7.13 -25.53 1.75
CA SER A 234 -6.50 -25.79 0.46
C SER A 234 -5.85 -27.18 0.40
N ALA A 235 -5.15 -27.60 1.46
CA ALA A 235 -4.57 -28.94 1.57
C ALA A 235 -5.64 -30.07 1.59
N ARG A 236 -6.87 -29.75 1.97
CA ARG A 236 -8.05 -30.65 1.89
C ARG A 236 -8.74 -30.62 0.51
N GLY A 237 -8.19 -29.90 -0.46
CA GLY A 237 -8.76 -29.78 -1.81
C GLY A 237 -9.96 -28.84 -1.90
N LYS A 238 -10.24 -28.05 -0.85
CA LYS A 238 -11.25 -27.00 -0.95
C LYS A 238 -10.69 -25.83 -1.75
N ARG A 239 -11.49 -25.32 -2.68
CA ARG A 239 -11.17 -24.10 -3.41
C ARG A 239 -11.19 -22.93 -2.44
N VAL A 240 -10.07 -22.21 -2.34
CA VAL A 240 -9.94 -21.01 -1.51
C VAL A 240 -9.85 -19.80 -2.45
N PRO A 241 -10.91 -18.98 -2.57
CA PRO A 241 -10.88 -17.78 -3.38
C PRO A 241 -9.70 -16.87 -3.00
N GLY A 242 -8.96 -16.37 -3.98
CA GLY A 242 -7.79 -15.50 -3.75
C GLY A 242 -6.45 -16.22 -3.50
N LEU A 243 -6.43 -17.53 -3.22
CA LEU A 243 -5.19 -18.28 -3.01
C LEU A 243 -4.37 -18.48 -4.30
N GLU A 244 -5.02 -18.54 -5.47
CA GLU A 244 -4.29 -18.59 -6.73
C GLU A 244 -3.64 -17.23 -7.05
N ALA A 245 -4.34 -16.11 -6.78
CA ALA A 245 -3.80 -14.76 -6.91
C ALA A 245 -2.66 -14.48 -5.90
N ALA A 246 -2.81 -14.98 -4.67
CA ALA A 246 -1.76 -15.03 -3.65
C ALA A 246 -0.49 -15.71 -4.14
N GLN A 247 -0.64 -16.91 -4.68
CA GLN A 247 0.48 -17.68 -5.18
C GLN A 247 1.15 -16.97 -6.36
N VAL A 248 0.40 -16.32 -7.24
CA VAL A 248 0.96 -15.55 -8.37
C VAL A 248 1.71 -14.30 -7.90
N LEU A 249 1.18 -13.56 -6.91
CA LEU A 249 1.83 -12.37 -6.33
C LEU A 249 3.06 -12.71 -5.48
N ILE A 250 3.04 -13.85 -4.78
CA ILE A 250 4.18 -14.38 -4.02
C ILE A 250 5.24 -14.99 -4.96
N ARG A 251 4.85 -15.54 -6.12
CA ARG A 251 5.73 -16.07 -7.16
C ARG A 251 6.38 -14.98 -8.04
N GLY A 252 6.69 -13.81 -7.48
CA GLY A 252 7.53 -12.79 -8.12
C GLY A 252 8.84 -13.38 -8.68
N PRO A 253 9.58 -12.64 -9.54
CA PRO A 253 10.56 -13.18 -10.47
C PRO A 253 11.46 -14.23 -9.85
N LEU A 254 11.72 -15.28 -10.60
CA LEU A 254 12.46 -16.48 -10.22
C LEU A 254 13.81 -16.10 -9.59
N HIS A 255 13.86 -16.11 -8.24
CA HIS A 255 15.03 -15.76 -7.43
C HIS A 255 15.30 -16.84 -6.38
N CYS A 256 16.55 -16.90 -5.92
CA CYS A 256 16.93 -17.79 -4.82
C CYS A 256 16.28 -17.35 -3.51
N SER A 257 15.60 -18.25 -2.81
CA SER A 257 14.91 -17.92 -1.55
C SER A 257 15.82 -17.62 -0.36
N VAL A 258 17.15 -17.72 -0.51
CA VAL A 258 18.14 -17.43 0.53
C VAL A 258 18.88 -16.13 0.22
N CYS A 259 19.45 -15.99 -0.97
CA CYS A 259 20.27 -14.83 -1.34
C CYS A 259 19.60 -13.83 -2.30
N ALA A 260 18.34 -14.06 -2.69
CA ALA A 260 17.54 -13.21 -3.58
C ALA A 260 18.12 -12.94 -4.98
N LYS A 261 19.18 -13.64 -5.40
CA LYS A 261 19.72 -13.55 -6.76
C LYS A 261 18.75 -14.14 -7.80
N GLY A 262 18.62 -13.47 -8.94
CA GLY A 262 17.69 -13.84 -10.02
C GLY A 262 18.19 -14.96 -10.96
N GLU A 263 17.44 -15.20 -12.03
CA GLU A 263 17.61 -16.31 -12.98
C GLU A 263 18.93 -16.36 -13.75
N GLU A 264 19.70 -15.27 -13.81
CA GLU A 264 20.95 -15.19 -14.57
C GLU A 264 21.99 -16.25 -14.16
N GLU A 265 21.90 -16.81 -12.94
CA GLU A 265 22.80 -17.85 -12.42
C GLU A 265 22.26 -19.29 -12.55
N GLY A 266 21.09 -19.51 -13.18
CA GLY A 266 20.54 -20.85 -13.39
C GLY A 266 19.97 -21.48 -12.12
N LEU A 267 18.82 -20.99 -11.67
CA LEU A 267 18.18 -21.44 -10.43
C LEU A 267 17.63 -22.88 -10.53
N ARG A 268 17.84 -23.65 -9.47
CA ARG A 268 17.30 -25.01 -9.32
C ARG A 268 16.05 -24.99 -8.47
N ARG A 269 15.00 -25.68 -8.95
CA ARG A 269 13.77 -25.89 -8.18
C ARG A 269 13.95 -27.03 -7.18
N CYS A 270 13.34 -26.91 -6.02
CA CYS A 270 13.25 -28.00 -5.04
C CYS A 270 12.66 -29.25 -5.71
N SER A 271 13.39 -30.37 -5.69
CA SER A 271 12.95 -31.63 -6.30
C SER A 271 11.71 -32.25 -5.64
N GLY A 272 11.39 -31.84 -4.40
CA GLY A 272 10.20 -32.28 -3.68
C GLY A 272 8.92 -31.62 -4.17
N CYS A 273 8.83 -30.29 -4.03
CA CYS A 273 7.61 -29.54 -4.34
C CYS A 273 7.64 -28.82 -5.71
N GLY A 274 8.83 -28.55 -6.26
CA GLY A 274 9.01 -27.76 -7.48
C GLY A 274 8.65 -26.28 -7.35
N GLN A 275 8.32 -25.79 -6.15
CA GLN A 275 7.78 -24.44 -5.92
C GLN A 275 8.85 -23.42 -5.53
N VAL A 276 9.87 -23.81 -4.77
CA VAL A 276 10.93 -22.91 -4.28
C VAL A 276 12.20 -23.11 -5.10
N GLN A 277 12.95 -22.03 -5.31
CA GLN A 277 14.15 -21.99 -6.14
C GLN A 277 15.39 -21.58 -5.34
N TYR A 278 16.53 -22.14 -5.72
CA TYR A 278 17.83 -21.91 -5.08
C TYR A 278 18.93 -21.78 -6.12
N CYS A 279 19.94 -20.96 -5.86
CA CYS A 279 21.18 -20.91 -6.68
C CYS A 279 21.90 -22.27 -6.71
N GLY A 280 21.67 -23.12 -5.71
CA GLY A 280 22.27 -24.45 -5.65
C GLY A 280 21.89 -25.21 -4.39
N GLU A 281 22.48 -26.39 -4.24
CA GLU A 281 22.22 -27.32 -3.13
C GLU A 281 22.54 -26.72 -1.76
N LYS A 282 23.61 -25.90 -1.67
CA LYS A 282 23.99 -25.22 -0.43
C LYS A 282 22.85 -24.40 0.17
N HIS A 283 22.23 -23.52 -0.63
CA HIS A 283 21.09 -22.71 -0.18
C HIS A 283 19.82 -23.55 0.02
N GLN A 284 19.66 -24.65 -0.70
CA GLN A 284 18.55 -25.57 -0.45
C GLN A 284 18.67 -26.27 0.92
N ILE A 285 19.87 -26.68 1.32
CA ILE A 285 20.14 -27.27 2.64
C ILE A 285 19.95 -26.23 3.74
N GLU A 286 20.47 -25.02 3.53
CA GLU A 286 20.34 -23.90 4.48
C GLU A 286 18.87 -23.53 4.74
N ALA A 287 18.05 -23.48 3.69
CA ALA A 287 16.62 -23.21 3.82
C ALA A 287 15.80 -24.42 4.30
N TRP A 288 16.36 -25.63 4.31
CA TRP A 288 15.61 -26.86 4.57
C TRP A 288 14.88 -26.89 5.92
N PRO A 289 15.46 -26.43 7.05
CA PRO A 289 14.76 -26.44 8.34
C PRO A 289 13.44 -25.66 8.31
N LEU A 290 13.37 -24.56 7.55
CA LEU A 290 12.16 -23.74 7.40
C LEU A 290 11.27 -24.24 6.25
N HIS A 291 11.87 -24.79 5.19
CA HIS A 291 11.15 -25.22 3.99
C HIS A 291 10.47 -26.59 4.14
N LYS A 292 11.01 -27.50 4.96
CA LYS A 292 10.63 -28.92 5.00
C LYS A 292 9.13 -29.16 5.15
N ASP A 293 8.45 -28.42 6.03
CA ASP A 293 7.03 -28.62 6.28
C ASP A 293 6.17 -28.12 5.11
N LEU A 294 6.53 -26.96 4.54
CA LEU A 294 5.90 -26.45 3.31
C LEU A 294 6.19 -27.34 2.09
N CYS A 295 7.38 -27.96 2.04
CA CYS A 295 7.75 -28.89 0.98
C CYS A 295 6.90 -30.16 1.00
N LYS A 296 6.60 -30.70 2.19
CA LYS A 296 5.73 -31.87 2.34
C LYS A 296 4.30 -31.57 1.87
N LEU A 297 3.77 -30.40 2.23
CA LEU A 297 2.42 -29.98 1.85
C LEU A 297 2.29 -29.81 0.33
N ASN A 298 3.33 -29.32 -0.33
CA ASN A 298 3.32 -29.00 -1.76
C ASN A 298 4.00 -30.08 -2.63
N ARG A 299 4.27 -31.26 -2.09
CA ARG A 299 4.94 -32.33 -2.83
C ARG A 299 4.04 -32.79 -3.97
N LYS A 300 4.53 -32.80 -5.21
CA LYS A 300 3.77 -33.33 -6.35
C LYS A 300 3.42 -34.79 -6.05
N ARG A 301 2.12 -35.13 -6.08
CA ARG A 301 1.69 -36.54 -5.98
C ARG A 301 2.22 -37.27 -7.21
N LYS A 302 2.91 -38.39 -7.01
CA LYS A 302 3.30 -39.26 -8.13
C LYS A 302 2.01 -39.88 -8.68
N GLY A 303 1.63 -39.53 -9.91
CA GLY A 303 0.48 -40.09 -10.62
C GLY A 303 -0.76 -39.20 -10.75
N ALA A 304 -0.63 -37.89 -10.53
CA ALA A 304 -1.63 -36.88 -10.94
C ALA A 304 -1.13 -36.09 -12.15
#